data_AF-A0A5M4ADH1-F1
#
_entry.id   AF-A0A5M4ADH1-F1
#
_cell.length_a   1.000
_cell.length_b   1.000
_cell.length_c   1.000
_cell.angle_alpha   90.00
_cell.angle_beta   90.00
_cell.angle_gamma   90.00
#
_symmetry.space_group_name_H-M   'P 1'
#
loop_
_entity.id
_entity.type
_entity.pdbx_description
1 polymer ?
#
loop_
_entity_poly.entity_id
_entity_poly.type
_entity_poly.pdbx_seq_one_letter_code
_entity_poly.pdbx_strand_id
1 'polypeptide(L)'
;MKLIDRITYVTFGINIAAILFYFIGLPIIVITIPDAFDKITANKGQNPYNIVMTIVSMIVFFHWIYCIWFLFKYDRYSKSIFPLFFFNALYAPIYFYRVRIKKRPLRNKINKPKQDIETEDMSITDDEFEDLTRNNVFGVIDLWASEKSQLDYQKEVPIAQVSAELFCQWEDFYNPDSSDFKQAFNKNELEILAEFDKALNETVDKTPENPPQIEEFIKTQEWIDMNKKAIEIKNKLNTVGNTQYT
;
A
#
# COMPACT_ATOMS: atom_id res chain seq x y z
N MET A 1 21.28 21.84 24.21
CA MET A 1 19.84 21.50 24.18
C MET A 1 19.13 22.71 23.60
N LYS A 2 18.37 22.56 22.50
CA LYS A 2 17.70 23.71 21.86
C LYS A 2 16.64 24.27 22.82
N LEU A 3 16.26 25.55 22.69
CA LEU A 3 15.24 26.18 23.53
C LEU A 3 13.95 25.34 23.59
N ILE A 4 13.56 24.79 22.44
CA ILE A 4 12.38 23.92 22.30
C ILE A 4 12.47 22.66 23.17
N ASP A 5 13.66 22.07 23.31
CA ASP A 5 13.83 20.83 24.09
C ASP A 5 13.73 21.12 25.60
N ARG A 6 14.16 22.31 26.04
CA ARG A 6 14.03 22.76 27.44
C ARG A 6 12.56 23.00 27.79
N ILE A 7 11.83 23.69 26.91
CA ILE A 7 10.39 23.93 27.08
C ILE A 7 9.67 22.59 27.19
N THR A 8 9.90 21.67 26.25
CA THR A 8 9.26 20.36 26.29
C THR A 8 9.60 19.56 27.55
N TYR A 9 10.83 19.62 28.04
CA TYR A 9 11.22 18.93 29.28
C TYR A 9 10.42 19.43 30.49
N VAL A 10 10.31 20.76 30.63
CA VAL A 10 9.56 21.38 31.71
C VAL A 10 8.07 21.03 31.60
N THR A 11 7.49 21.13 30.40
CA THR A 11 6.10 20.77 30.15
C THR A 11 5.80 19.29 30.44
N PHE A 12 6.75 18.39 30.16
CA PHE A 12 6.64 16.97 30.51
C PHE A 12 6.59 16.75 32.02
N GLY A 13 7.45 17.43 32.79
CA GLY A 13 7.43 17.37 34.26
C GLY A 13 6.09 17.87 34.83
N ILE A 14 5.57 18.98 34.29
CA ILE A 14 4.26 19.52 34.65
C ILE A 14 3.14 18.52 34.33
N ASN A 15 3.19 17.85 33.18
CA ASN A 15 2.20 16.83 32.81
C ASN A 15 2.19 15.64 33.75
N ILE A 16 3.36 15.12 34.13
CA ILE A 16 3.44 14.02 35.11
C ILE A 16 2.84 14.47 36.45
N ALA A 17 3.23 15.64 36.93
CA ALA A 17 2.72 16.17 38.20
C ALA A 17 1.19 16.36 38.14
N ALA A 18 0.66 16.87 37.03
CA ALA A 18 -0.77 17.03 36.82
C ALA A 18 -1.49 15.68 36.80
N ILE A 19 -0.98 14.67 36.08
CA ILE A 19 -1.56 13.32 36.04
C ILE A 19 -1.59 12.71 37.44
N LEU A 20 -0.47 12.76 38.18
CA LEU A 20 -0.42 12.25 39.56
C LEU A 20 -1.40 13.00 40.46
N PHE A 21 -1.50 14.32 40.32
CA PHE A 21 -2.45 15.12 41.08
C PHE A 21 -3.90 14.72 40.76
N TYR A 22 -4.28 14.59 39.49
CA TYR A 22 -5.66 14.25 39.10
C TYR A 22 -6.07 12.83 39.48
N PHE A 23 -5.19 11.84 39.31
CA PHE A 23 -5.53 10.43 39.53
C PHE A 23 -5.27 9.94 40.96
N ILE A 24 -4.43 10.62 41.73
CA ILE A 24 -4.09 10.23 43.11
C ILE A 24 -4.45 11.34 44.08
N GLY A 25 -3.95 12.56 43.85
CA GLY A 25 -4.14 13.68 44.77
C GLY A 25 -5.60 14.08 44.95
N LEU A 26 -6.34 14.22 43.85
CA LEU A 26 -7.72 14.68 43.86
C LEU A 26 -8.67 13.66 44.51
N PRO A 27 -8.60 12.35 44.22
CA PRO A 27 -9.34 11.34 44.99
C PRO A 27 -9.03 11.37 46.49
N ILE A 28 -7.77 11.53 46.88
CA ILE A 28 -7.38 11.63 48.30
C ILE A 28 -8.03 12.87 48.93
N ILE A 29 -7.98 14.03 48.27
CA ILE A 29 -8.59 15.26 48.77
C ILE A 29 -10.11 15.11 48.90
N VAL A 30 -10.78 14.50 47.91
CA VAL A 30 -12.22 14.24 47.96
C VAL A 30 -12.59 13.33 49.14
N ILE A 31 -11.80 12.29 49.40
CA ILE A 31 -12.06 11.34 50.48
C ILE A 31 -11.73 11.94 51.86
N THR A 32 -10.64 12.69 51.96
CA THR A 32 -10.11 13.15 53.26
C THR A 32 -10.67 14.49 53.69
N ILE A 33 -11.01 15.39 52.75
CA ILE A 33 -11.44 16.77 53.03
C ILE A 33 -12.53 17.21 52.02
N PRO A 34 -13.72 16.59 52.02
CA PRO A 34 -14.77 16.87 51.04
C PRO A 34 -15.23 18.34 51.04
N ASP A 35 -15.32 19.00 52.21
CA ASP A 35 -15.73 20.40 52.31
C ASP A 35 -14.77 21.37 51.60
N ALA A 36 -13.47 21.05 51.59
CA ALA A 36 -12.48 21.86 50.88
C ALA A 36 -12.61 21.65 49.36
N PHE A 37 -12.87 20.42 48.92
CA PHE A 37 -13.12 20.11 47.53
C PHE A 37 -14.36 20.84 47.00
N ASP A 38 -15.47 20.82 47.75
CA ASP A 38 -16.69 21.52 47.39
C ASP A 38 -16.47 23.05 47.34
N LYS A 39 -15.71 23.63 48.28
CA LYS A 39 -15.35 25.06 48.24
C LYS A 39 -14.46 25.43 47.05
N ILE A 40 -13.65 24.49 46.55
CA ILE A 40 -12.78 24.71 45.39
C ILE A 40 -13.59 24.56 44.08
N THR A 41 -14.47 23.56 44.00
CA THR A 41 -15.17 23.19 42.76
C THR A 41 -16.55 23.82 42.59
N ALA A 42 -17.31 24.01 43.67
CA ALA A 42 -18.68 24.54 43.65
C ALA A 42 -18.75 26.07 43.77
N ASN A 43 -17.61 26.76 43.85
CA ASN A 43 -17.60 28.21 43.98
C ASN A 43 -18.01 28.88 42.66
N LYS A 44 -19.26 29.38 42.60
CA LYS A 44 -19.89 30.02 41.43
C LYS A 44 -19.26 31.35 40.99
N GLY A 45 -18.17 31.79 41.60
CA GLY A 45 -17.44 33.01 41.26
C GLY A 45 -16.18 32.74 40.44
N GLN A 46 -15.69 33.77 39.74
CA GLN A 46 -14.39 33.78 39.06
C GLN A 46 -13.24 33.67 40.08
N ASN A 47 -13.04 32.47 40.62
CA ASN A 47 -11.94 32.21 41.52
C ASN A 47 -10.63 32.27 40.72
N PRO A 48 -9.62 33.06 41.13
CA PRO A 48 -8.32 33.08 40.49
C PRO A 48 -7.70 31.68 40.32
N TYR A 49 -8.04 30.74 41.20
CA TYR A 49 -7.69 29.32 41.05
C TYR A 49 -8.17 28.71 39.72
N ASN A 50 -9.44 28.93 39.35
CA ASN A 50 -10.01 28.38 38.12
C ASN A 50 -9.35 28.99 36.88
N ILE A 51 -8.98 30.28 36.93
CA ILE A 51 -8.27 30.96 35.85
C ILE A 51 -6.87 30.36 35.68
N VAL A 52 -6.13 30.20 36.78
CA VAL A 52 -4.78 29.59 36.76
C VAL A 52 -4.85 28.14 36.26
N MET A 53 -5.80 27.34 36.76
CA MET A 53 -5.99 25.96 36.32
C MET A 53 -6.39 25.87 34.84
N THR A 54 -7.19 26.81 34.33
CA THR A 54 -7.55 26.86 32.91
C THR A 54 -6.32 27.13 32.04
N ILE A 55 -5.48 28.10 32.43
CA ILE A 55 -4.23 28.42 31.71
C ILE A 55 -3.28 27.20 31.71
N VAL A 56 -3.11 26.54 32.86
CA VAL A 56 -2.29 25.33 32.96
C VAL A 56 -2.85 24.21 32.08
N SER A 57 -4.15 23.96 32.13
CA SER A 57 -4.83 22.95 31.29
C SER A 57 -4.68 23.24 29.80
N MET A 58 -4.73 24.51 29.38
CA MET A 58 -4.47 24.89 27.98
C MET A 58 -3.04 24.55 27.55
N ILE A 59 -2.04 24.83 28.40
CA ILE A 59 -0.63 24.49 28.11
C ILE A 59 -0.46 22.97 27.95
N VAL A 60 -1.07 22.20 28.86
CA VAL A 60 -1.09 20.72 28.81
C VAL A 60 -1.74 20.23 27.51
N PHE A 61 -2.90 20.80 27.15
CA PHE A 61 -3.66 20.43 25.96
C PHE A 61 -2.88 20.68 24.67
N PHE A 62 -2.27 21.86 24.51
CA PHE A 62 -1.46 22.16 23.32
C PHE A 62 -0.23 21.28 23.22
N HIS A 63 0.39 20.94 24.35
CA HIS A 63 1.49 19.98 24.36
C HIS A 63 1.03 18.58 23.91
N TRP A 64 -0.17 18.17 24.29
CA TRP A 64 -0.75 16.90 23.89
C TRP A 64 -1.02 16.85 22.37
N ILE A 65 -1.59 17.92 21.80
CA ILE A 65 -1.78 18.06 20.34
C ILE A 65 -0.43 17.96 19.62
N TYR A 66 0.61 18.64 20.12
CA TYR A 66 1.94 18.58 19.52
C TYR A 66 2.53 17.17 19.55
N CYS A 67 2.39 16.44 20.66
CA CYS A 67 2.83 15.04 20.77
C CYS A 67 2.10 14.12 19.79
N ILE A 68 0.79 14.31 19.60
CA ILE A 68 -0.01 13.56 18.63
C ILE A 68 0.44 13.85 17.20
N TRP A 69 0.58 15.13 16.84
CA TRP A 69 1.06 15.53 15.53
C TRP A 69 2.46 14.97 15.24
N PHE A 70 3.37 15.01 16.23
CA PHE A 70 4.71 14.45 16.11
C PHE A 70 4.68 12.95 15.85
N LEU A 71 3.83 12.20 16.56
CA LEU A 71 3.65 10.77 16.36
C LEU A 71 3.17 10.46 14.93
N PHE A 72 2.10 11.11 14.47
CA PHE A 72 1.56 10.90 13.12
C PHE A 72 2.55 11.27 12.00
N LYS A 73 3.37 12.30 12.23
CA LYS A 73 4.36 12.75 11.24
C LYS A 73 5.54 11.79 11.10
N TYR A 74 5.99 11.18 12.19
CA TYR A 74 7.25 10.42 12.21
C TYR A 74 7.10 8.91 12.44
N ASP A 75 5.91 8.42 12.81
CA ASP A 75 5.65 7.00 13.12
C ASP A 75 4.33 6.51 12.51
N ARG A 76 4.24 6.63 11.18
CA ARG A 76 3.01 6.37 10.38
C ARG A 76 2.60 4.88 10.31
N TYR A 77 3.43 3.94 10.77
CA TYR A 77 3.26 2.50 10.51
C TYR A 77 3.08 1.61 11.75
N SER A 78 2.89 2.18 12.94
CA SER A 78 2.61 1.38 14.14
C SER A 78 1.17 0.84 14.11
N LYS A 79 1.00 -0.44 13.77
CA LYS A 79 -0.28 -1.14 13.53
C LYS A 79 -1.24 -1.26 14.75
N SER A 80 -1.01 -0.57 15.87
CA SER A 80 -1.89 -0.62 17.05
C SER A 80 -2.41 0.75 17.47
N ILE A 81 -2.97 1.52 16.55
CA ILE A 81 -3.36 2.93 16.79
C ILE A 81 -4.22 3.14 18.05
N PHE A 82 -5.08 2.20 18.44
CA PHE A 82 -5.95 2.30 19.62
C PHE A 82 -5.26 1.98 20.96
N PRO A 83 -4.58 0.82 21.14
CA PRO A 83 -3.72 0.62 22.32
C PRO A 83 -2.65 1.70 22.41
N LEU A 84 -2.08 2.10 21.28
CA LEU A 84 -1.10 3.17 21.21
C LEU A 84 -1.72 4.51 21.62
N PHE A 85 -2.98 4.83 21.31
CA PHE A 85 -3.64 6.07 21.77
C PHE A 85 -3.81 6.11 23.30
N PHE A 86 -4.26 5.01 23.90
CA PHE A 86 -4.46 4.89 25.36
C PHE A 86 -3.12 4.85 26.11
N PHE A 87 -2.15 4.10 25.59
CA PHE A 87 -0.79 4.08 26.13
C PHE A 87 -0.02 5.36 25.77
N ASN A 88 -0.31 6.10 24.68
CA ASN A 88 0.41 7.31 24.25
C ASN A 88 0.20 8.51 25.17
N ALA A 89 -0.91 8.59 25.89
CA ALA A 89 -1.08 9.64 26.89
C ALA A 89 0.07 9.64 27.92
N LEU A 90 0.60 8.45 28.25
CA LEU A 90 1.77 8.26 29.12
C LEU A 90 3.06 7.99 28.33
N TYR A 91 2.96 7.23 27.23
CA TYR A 91 4.09 6.72 26.47
C TYR A 91 4.71 7.78 25.56
N ALA A 92 3.94 8.63 24.87
CA ALA A 92 4.51 9.61 23.94
C ALA A 92 5.41 10.64 24.66
N PRO A 93 5.03 11.18 25.84
CA PRO A 93 5.90 12.09 26.57
C PRO A 93 7.15 11.38 27.14
N ILE A 94 7.02 10.13 27.62
CA ILE A 94 8.15 9.30 28.08
C ILE A 94 9.10 8.94 26.91
N TYR A 95 8.55 8.61 25.74
CA TYR A 95 9.29 8.25 24.54
C TYR A 95 10.05 9.45 23.98
N PHE A 96 9.39 10.60 23.85
CA PHE A 96 10.02 11.86 23.47
C PHE A 96 11.19 12.20 24.40
N TYR A 97 10.98 12.13 25.72
CA TYR A 97 12.05 12.35 26.70
C TYR A 97 13.23 11.38 26.49
N ARG A 98 12.98 10.09 26.26
CA ARG A 98 14.03 9.09 26.06
C ARG A 98 14.83 9.30 24.77
N VAL A 99 14.17 9.62 23.66
CA VAL A 99 14.81 9.74 22.34
C VAL A 99 15.50 11.09 22.16
N ARG A 100 14.81 12.21 22.45
CA ARG A 100 15.32 13.57 22.20
C ARG A 100 16.28 14.05 23.29
N ILE A 101 15.98 13.79 24.56
CA ILE A 101 16.73 14.36 25.69
C ILE A 101 17.83 13.42 26.17
N LYS A 102 17.51 12.15 26.44
CA LYS A 102 18.52 11.14 26.79
C LYS A 102 19.33 10.63 25.60
N LYS A 103 19.10 11.18 24.39
CA LYS A 103 19.74 10.78 23.13
C LYS A 103 19.81 9.26 22.94
N ARG A 104 18.81 8.51 23.42
CA ARG A 104 18.79 7.08 23.11
C ARG A 104 18.66 6.96 21.59
N PRO A 105 19.50 6.15 20.92
CA PRO A 105 19.33 5.90 19.51
C PRO A 105 17.91 5.38 19.30
N LEU A 106 17.22 5.91 18.28
CA LEU A 106 15.91 5.42 17.88
C LEU A 106 15.99 3.90 17.80
N ARG A 107 15.06 3.20 18.44
CA ARG A 107 15.05 1.73 18.52
C ARG A 107 14.81 1.05 17.16
N ASN A 108 14.66 1.83 16.08
CA ASN A 108 14.78 1.38 14.69
C ASN A 108 16.23 1.16 14.24
N LYS A 109 17.23 1.58 15.03
CA LYS A 109 18.55 0.96 15.03
C LYS A 109 18.50 -0.25 15.95
N ILE A 110 17.69 -1.23 15.61
CA ILE A 110 17.96 -2.59 16.07
C ILE A 110 19.38 -2.83 15.55
N ASN A 111 20.35 -3.04 16.43
CA ASN A 111 21.48 -3.88 16.07
C ASN A 111 20.83 -5.21 15.71
N LYS A 112 20.38 -5.33 14.46
CA LYS A 112 20.18 -6.64 13.87
C LYS A 112 21.51 -7.33 14.18
N PRO A 113 21.54 -8.56 14.71
CA PRO A 113 22.76 -9.33 14.60
C PRO A 113 23.25 -9.13 13.15
N LYS A 114 24.56 -9.02 12.92
CA LYS A 114 25.07 -9.31 11.58
C LYS A 114 24.72 -10.77 11.31
N GLN A 115 23.46 -11.05 11.03
CA GLN A 115 23.15 -11.92 9.93
C GLN A 115 23.68 -11.11 8.76
N ASP A 116 24.75 -11.61 8.18
CA ASP A 116 24.86 -11.55 6.74
C ASP A 116 23.55 -12.17 6.24
N ILE A 117 22.50 -11.35 6.19
CA ILE A 117 21.40 -11.61 5.29
C ILE A 117 22.12 -11.36 3.99
N GLU A 118 22.57 -12.45 3.36
CA GLU A 118 22.61 -12.48 1.91
C GLU A 118 21.21 -12.05 1.49
N THR A 119 21.03 -10.74 1.33
CA THR A 119 19.92 -10.23 0.55
C THR A 119 20.31 -10.65 -0.84
N GLU A 120 19.89 -11.86 -1.22
CA GLU A 120 19.81 -12.23 -2.62
C GLU A 120 19.13 -11.04 -3.30
N ASP A 121 19.87 -10.43 -4.22
CA ASP A 121 19.36 -9.32 -5.00
C ASP A 121 18.27 -9.89 -5.90
N MET A 122 17.03 -9.87 -5.40
CA MET A 122 15.84 -10.26 -6.16
C MET A 122 15.42 -9.12 -7.11
N SER A 123 16.31 -8.17 -7.42
CA SER A 123 16.06 -7.20 -8.48
C SER A 123 15.95 -7.96 -9.80
N ILE A 124 14.82 -7.79 -10.48
CA ILE A 124 14.65 -8.26 -11.85
C ILE A 124 15.61 -7.45 -12.72
N THR A 125 16.47 -8.13 -13.48
CA THR A 125 17.34 -7.46 -14.45
C THR A 125 16.53 -6.97 -15.66
N ASP A 126 17.06 -6.02 -16.42
CA ASP A 126 16.39 -5.54 -17.64
C ASP A 126 16.13 -6.71 -18.61
N ASP A 127 17.11 -7.60 -18.78
CA ASP A 127 16.99 -8.82 -19.61
C ASP A 127 15.87 -9.75 -19.11
N GLU A 128 15.75 -9.98 -17.80
CA GLU A 128 14.68 -10.79 -17.23
C GLU A 128 13.30 -10.16 -17.44
N PHE A 129 13.22 -8.82 -17.40
CA PHE A 129 11.99 -8.09 -17.66
C PHE A 129 11.57 -8.16 -19.13
N GLU A 130 12.52 -8.07 -20.06
CA GLU A 130 12.29 -8.28 -21.51
C GLU A 130 11.76 -9.69 -21.78
N ASP A 131 12.39 -10.71 -21.19
CA ASP A 131 11.95 -12.11 -21.32
C ASP A 131 10.54 -12.33 -20.76
N LEU A 132 10.23 -11.76 -19.58
CA LEU A 132 8.89 -11.82 -19.00
C LEU A 132 7.85 -11.16 -19.89
N THR A 133 8.16 -9.97 -20.42
CA THR A 133 7.28 -9.24 -21.34
C THR A 133 6.99 -10.07 -22.59
N ARG A 134 8.04 -10.65 -23.19
CA ARG A 134 7.93 -11.51 -24.35
C ARG A 134 7.08 -12.75 -24.09
N ASN A 135 7.34 -13.44 -22.99
CA ASN A 135 6.62 -14.66 -22.61
C ASN A 135 5.13 -14.39 -22.33
N ASN A 136 4.80 -13.26 -21.69
CA ASN A 136 3.41 -12.90 -21.43
C ASN A 136 2.63 -12.66 -22.72
N VAL A 137 3.17 -11.86 -23.65
CA VAL A 137 2.54 -11.58 -24.94
C VAL A 137 2.37 -12.86 -25.77
N PHE A 138 3.41 -13.70 -25.83
CA PHE A 138 3.35 -14.96 -26.56
C PHE A 138 2.36 -15.93 -25.91
N GLY A 139 2.30 -15.94 -24.58
CA GLY A 139 1.33 -16.70 -23.80
C GLY A 139 -0.12 -16.34 -24.13
N VAL A 140 -0.43 -15.05 -24.29
CA VAL A 140 -1.78 -14.60 -24.70
C VAL A 140 -2.13 -15.10 -26.10
N ILE A 141 -1.20 -14.96 -27.06
CA ILE A 141 -1.41 -15.42 -28.44
C ILE A 141 -1.59 -16.95 -28.48
N ASP A 142 -0.79 -17.68 -27.69
CA ASP A 142 -0.88 -19.14 -27.56
C ASP A 142 -2.21 -19.58 -26.97
N LEU A 143 -2.72 -18.85 -25.96
CA LEU A 143 -4.02 -19.09 -25.38
C LEU A 143 -5.12 -18.84 -26.41
N TRP A 144 -5.10 -17.71 -27.12
CA TRP A 144 -6.04 -17.41 -28.20
C TRP A 144 -6.04 -18.46 -29.33
N ALA A 145 -4.88 -19.04 -29.63
CA ALA A 145 -4.70 -20.05 -30.67
C ALA A 145 -5.17 -21.46 -30.26
N SER A 146 -5.59 -21.70 -29.01
CA SER A 146 -5.90 -23.03 -28.50
C SER A 146 -7.25 -23.10 -27.77
N GLU A 147 -8.28 -23.58 -28.47
CA GLU A 147 -9.60 -23.89 -27.88
C GLU A 147 -9.47 -24.74 -26.61
N LYS A 148 -8.64 -25.78 -26.68
CA LYS A 148 -8.43 -26.69 -25.57
C LYS A 148 -7.86 -25.96 -24.35
N SER A 149 -6.86 -25.10 -24.55
CA SER A 149 -6.24 -24.36 -23.44
C SER A 149 -7.23 -23.41 -22.77
N GLN A 150 -8.13 -22.79 -23.55
CA GLN A 150 -9.17 -21.90 -23.02
C GLN A 150 -10.21 -22.67 -22.20
N LEU A 151 -10.64 -23.83 -22.71
CA LEU A 151 -11.56 -24.72 -21.98
C LEU A 151 -10.92 -25.31 -20.71
N ASP A 152 -9.64 -25.65 -20.76
CA ASP A 152 -8.91 -26.14 -19.60
C ASP A 152 -8.69 -25.02 -18.56
N TYR A 153 -8.42 -23.78 -19.00
CA TYR A 153 -8.34 -22.62 -18.11
C TYR A 153 -9.65 -22.40 -17.33
N GLN A 154 -10.81 -22.51 -17.99
CA GLN A 154 -12.11 -22.36 -17.32
C GLN A 154 -12.35 -23.46 -16.27
N LYS A 155 -11.85 -24.68 -16.50
CA LYS A 155 -11.95 -25.77 -15.52
C LYS A 155 -11.04 -25.54 -14.32
N GLU A 156 -9.84 -25.03 -14.54
CA GLU A 156 -8.86 -24.76 -13.49
C GLU A 156 -9.26 -23.56 -12.63
N VAL A 157 -9.89 -22.53 -13.24
CA VAL A 157 -10.36 -21.33 -12.56
C VAL A 157 -11.85 -21.07 -12.86
N PRO A 158 -12.78 -21.83 -12.24
CA PRO A 158 -14.22 -21.75 -12.56
C PRO A 158 -14.89 -20.41 -12.29
N ILE A 159 -14.26 -19.55 -11.48
CA ILE A 159 -14.76 -18.20 -11.17
C ILE A 159 -14.40 -17.17 -12.24
N ALA A 160 -13.41 -17.45 -13.09
CA ALA A 160 -13.01 -16.57 -14.16
C ALA A 160 -14.03 -16.63 -15.29
N GLN A 161 -14.33 -15.49 -15.90
CA GLN A 161 -15.08 -15.43 -17.16
C GLN A 161 -14.04 -15.49 -18.29
N VAL A 162 -13.58 -16.69 -18.66
CA VAL A 162 -12.42 -16.85 -19.56
C VAL A 162 -12.60 -16.11 -20.89
N SER A 163 -13.81 -16.07 -21.44
CA SER A 163 -14.12 -15.29 -22.65
C SER A 163 -13.76 -13.81 -22.52
N ALA A 164 -13.98 -13.19 -21.36
CA ALA A 164 -13.63 -11.80 -21.10
C ALA A 164 -12.13 -11.66 -20.81
N GLU A 165 -11.57 -12.58 -20.02
CA GLU A 165 -10.14 -12.60 -19.69
C GLU A 165 -9.25 -12.65 -20.95
N LEU A 166 -9.67 -13.33 -22.01
CA LEU A 166 -8.96 -13.36 -23.28
C LEU A 166 -8.70 -11.96 -23.87
N PHE A 167 -9.63 -11.04 -23.71
CA PHE A 167 -9.48 -9.64 -24.16
C PHE A 167 -8.68 -8.84 -23.14
N CYS A 168 -9.02 -8.95 -21.85
CA CYS A 168 -8.33 -8.22 -20.78
C CYS A 168 -6.83 -8.52 -20.74
N GLN A 169 -6.43 -9.78 -20.89
CA GLN A 169 -5.03 -10.17 -20.89
C GLN A 169 -4.24 -9.53 -22.05
N TRP A 170 -4.87 -9.37 -23.22
CA TRP A 170 -4.22 -8.66 -24.31
C TRP A 170 -4.01 -7.19 -23.95
N GLU A 171 -5.04 -6.51 -23.43
CA GLU A 171 -4.94 -5.10 -23.00
C GLU A 171 -3.88 -4.89 -21.91
N ASP A 172 -3.76 -5.84 -20.98
CA ASP A 172 -2.78 -5.77 -19.88
C ASP A 172 -1.33 -5.91 -20.36
N PHE A 173 -1.09 -6.73 -21.38
CA PHE A 173 0.28 -7.06 -21.82
C PHE A 173 0.71 -6.34 -23.11
N TYR A 174 -0.21 -5.89 -23.96
CA TYR A 174 0.12 -5.18 -25.20
C TYR A 174 0.24 -3.67 -24.95
N ASN A 175 1.48 -3.20 -24.80
CA ASN A 175 1.78 -1.78 -24.58
C ASN A 175 2.77 -1.24 -25.63
N PRO A 176 2.31 -1.00 -26.87
CA PRO A 176 3.19 -0.70 -28.00
C PRO A 176 3.91 0.65 -27.88
N ASP A 177 3.52 1.52 -26.93
CA ASP A 177 4.14 2.82 -26.73
C ASP A 177 5.26 2.82 -25.69
N SER A 178 5.26 1.84 -24.77
CA SER A 178 6.28 1.69 -23.73
C SER A 178 7.67 1.42 -24.30
N SER A 179 8.71 1.97 -23.66
CA SER A 179 10.11 1.67 -24.00
C SER A 179 10.42 0.20 -23.82
N ASP A 180 9.97 -0.37 -22.72
CA ASP A 180 10.37 -1.71 -22.28
C ASP A 180 9.71 -2.76 -23.19
N PHE A 181 8.48 -2.50 -23.60
CA PHE A 181 7.80 -3.33 -24.60
C PHE A 181 8.53 -3.30 -25.95
N LYS A 182 8.95 -2.12 -26.42
CA LYS A 182 9.69 -1.99 -27.69
C LYS A 182 11.07 -2.67 -27.65
N GLN A 183 11.67 -2.79 -26.48
CA GLN A 183 12.96 -3.47 -26.30
C GLN A 183 12.82 -5.00 -26.37
N ALA A 184 11.73 -5.56 -25.85
CA ALA A 184 11.47 -7.00 -25.83
C ALA A 184 11.19 -7.64 -27.21
N PHE A 185 10.95 -6.84 -28.26
CA PHE A 185 10.57 -7.34 -29.59
C PHE A 185 11.35 -6.64 -30.70
N ASN A 186 11.67 -7.39 -31.75
CA ASN A 186 12.24 -6.79 -32.95
C ASN A 186 11.16 -6.09 -33.80
N LYS A 187 11.60 -5.27 -34.76
CA LYS A 187 10.68 -4.48 -35.61
C LYS A 187 9.62 -5.33 -36.33
N ASN A 188 10.00 -6.48 -36.87
CA ASN A 188 9.06 -7.35 -37.60
C ASN A 188 8.03 -7.96 -36.65
N GLU A 189 8.45 -8.35 -35.44
CA GLU A 189 7.54 -8.83 -34.40
C GLU A 189 6.55 -7.75 -33.99
N LEU A 190 7.01 -6.50 -33.77
CA LEU A 190 6.12 -5.39 -33.45
C LEU A 190 5.06 -5.15 -34.53
N GLU A 191 5.43 -5.27 -35.81
CA GLU A 191 4.49 -5.17 -36.94
C GLU A 191 3.46 -6.32 -36.91
N ILE A 192 3.89 -7.55 -36.61
CA ILE A 192 3.01 -8.71 -36.48
C ILE A 192 2.07 -8.57 -35.27
N LEU A 193 2.57 -8.08 -34.13
CA LEU A 193 1.77 -7.87 -32.93
C LEU A 193 0.72 -6.77 -33.15
N ALA A 194 1.05 -5.71 -33.89
CA ALA A 194 0.09 -4.69 -34.31
C ALA A 194 -1.00 -5.24 -35.25
N GLU A 195 -0.66 -6.22 -36.09
CA GLU A 195 -1.64 -6.93 -36.93
C GLU A 195 -2.64 -7.73 -36.08
N PHE A 196 -2.15 -8.39 -35.02
CA PHE A 196 -3.00 -9.10 -34.06
C PHE A 196 -3.89 -8.14 -33.27
N ASP A 197 -3.32 -7.07 -32.73
CA ASP A 197 -4.05 -6.03 -31.99
C ASP A 197 -5.22 -5.49 -32.81
N LYS A 198 -4.96 -5.13 -34.07
CA LYS A 198 -5.99 -4.62 -34.97
C LYS A 198 -7.13 -5.63 -35.16
N ALA A 199 -6.80 -6.90 -35.40
CA ALA A 199 -7.80 -7.94 -35.58
C ALA A 199 -8.62 -8.19 -34.31
N LEU A 200 -7.98 -8.11 -33.14
CA LEU A 200 -8.66 -8.26 -31.86
C LEU A 200 -9.62 -7.09 -31.60
N ASN A 201 -9.19 -5.85 -31.84
CA ASN A 201 -10.04 -4.66 -31.73
C ASN A 201 -11.26 -4.72 -32.67
N GLU A 202 -11.08 -5.18 -33.91
CA GLU A 202 -12.20 -5.41 -34.84
C GLU A 202 -13.16 -6.52 -34.37
N THR A 203 -12.67 -7.45 -33.53
CA THR A 203 -13.47 -8.52 -32.92
C THR A 203 -14.21 -8.02 -31.69
N VAL A 204 -13.58 -7.16 -30.88
CA VAL A 204 -14.21 -6.49 -29.72
C VAL A 204 -15.46 -5.72 -30.16
N ASP A 205 -15.38 -4.95 -31.25
CA ASP A 205 -16.50 -4.18 -31.79
C ASP A 205 -17.74 -5.03 -32.15
N LYS A 206 -17.55 -6.33 -32.40
CA LYS A 206 -18.61 -7.28 -32.78
C LYS A 206 -19.06 -8.17 -31.61
N THR A 207 -18.29 -8.19 -30.53
CA THR A 207 -18.53 -9.03 -29.37
C THR A 207 -19.35 -8.22 -28.35
N PRO A 208 -20.39 -8.80 -27.72
CA PRO A 208 -21.10 -8.10 -26.66
C PRO A 208 -20.17 -7.76 -25.49
N GLU A 209 -20.41 -6.63 -24.83
CA GLU A 209 -19.63 -6.15 -23.66
C GLU A 209 -19.46 -7.23 -22.58
N ASN A 210 -20.47 -8.10 -22.44
CA ASN A 210 -20.38 -9.29 -21.61
C ASN A 210 -20.43 -10.52 -22.52
N PRO A 211 -19.27 -11.06 -22.95
CA PRO A 211 -19.25 -12.25 -23.79
C PRO A 211 -19.82 -13.46 -23.03
N PRO A 212 -20.47 -14.40 -23.74
CA PRO A 212 -20.98 -15.61 -23.12
C PRO A 212 -19.83 -16.44 -22.52
N GLN A 213 -20.16 -17.45 -21.70
CA GLN A 213 -19.16 -18.36 -21.16
C GLN A 213 -18.37 -19.05 -22.27
N ILE A 214 -17.14 -19.46 -21.97
CA ILE A 214 -16.19 -19.90 -23.01
C ILE A 214 -16.75 -21.06 -23.85
N GLU A 215 -17.52 -21.97 -23.25
CA GLU A 215 -18.16 -23.12 -23.93
C GLU A 215 -19.18 -22.71 -24.99
N GLU A 216 -19.72 -21.50 -24.90
CA GLU A 216 -20.62 -20.89 -25.88
C GLU A 216 -19.85 -19.94 -26.81
N PHE A 217 -18.92 -19.15 -26.27
CA PHE A 217 -18.14 -18.19 -27.03
C PHE A 217 -17.30 -18.84 -28.12
N ILE A 218 -16.69 -20.00 -27.87
CA ILE A 218 -15.91 -20.74 -28.89
C ILE A 218 -16.73 -21.20 -30.11
N LYS A 219 -18.07 -21.15 -30.03
CA LYS A 219 -18.96 -21.52 -31.13
C LYS A 219 -19.36 -20.31 -31.97
N THR A 220 -19.00 -19.10 -31.55
CA THR A 220 -19.30 -17.85 -32.27
C THR A 220 -18.39 -17.68 -33.48
N GLN A 221 -18.85 -16.96 -34.49
CA GLN A 221 -18.04 -16.70 -35.69
C GLN A 221 -16.85 -15.80 -35.36
N GLU A 222 -17.08 -14.84 -34.47
CA GLU A 222 -16.09 -13.89 -33.95
C GLU A 222 -14.90 -14.63 -33.33
N TRP A 223 -15.16 -15.61 -32.45
CA TRP A 223 -14.10 -16.42 -31.86
C TRP A 223 -13.39 -17.30 -32.91
N ILE A 224 -14.13 -17.95 -33.82
CA ILE A 224 -13.53 -18.82 -34.85
C ILE A 224 -12.56 -18.03 -35.74
N ASP A 225 -12.96 -16.83 -36.15
CA ASP A 225 -12.14 -15.95 -36.97
C ASP A 225 -10.91 -15.47 -36.20
N MET A 226 -11.07 -15.08 -34.93
CA MET A 226 -9.97 -14.62 -34.09
C MET A 226 -9.00 -15.75 -33.72
N ASN A 227 -9.48 -16.96 -33.41
CA ASN A 227 -8.64 -18.13 -33.15
C ASN A 227 -7.81 -18.49 -34.39
N LYS A 228 -8.42 -18.50 -35.58
CA LYS A 228 -7.69 -18.71 -36.83
C LYS A 228 -6.63 -17.64 -37.05
N LYS A 229 -6.94 -16.38 -36.73
CA LYS A 229 -5.98 -15.28 -36.82
C LYS A 229 -4.84 -15.45 -35.83
N ALA A 230 -5.12 -15.86 -34.60
CA ALA A 230 -4.12 -16.14 -33.58
C ALA A 230 -3.15 -17.25 -34.03
N ILE A 231 -3.65 -18.33 -34.64
CA ILE A 231 -2.82 -19.40 -35.21
C ILE A 231 -1.91 -18.86 -36.33
N GLU A 232 -2.44 -18.01 -37.22
CA GLU A 232 -1.65 -17.37 -38.28
C GLU A 232 -0.53 -16.50 -37.70
N ILE A 233 -0.86 -15.65 -36.72
CA ILE A 233 0.08 -14.74 -36.04
C ILE A 233 1.16 -15.53 -35.31
N LYS A 234 0.78 -16.57 -34.55
CA LYS A 234 1.72 -17.49 -33.89
C LYS A 234 2.73 -18.08 -34.88
N ASN A 235 2.27 -18.53 -36.04
CA ASN A 235 3.15 -19.08 -37.08
C ASN A 235 4.08 -18.02 -37.67
N LYS A 236 3.61 -16.79 -37.89
CA LYS A 236 4.44 -15.67 -38.33
C LYS A 236 5.54 -15.35 -37.31
N LEU A 237 5.18 -15.23 -36.03
CA LEU A 237 6.13 -14.98 -34.94
C LEU A 237 7.20 -16.08 -34.84
N ASN A 238 6.80 -17.35 -34.92
CA ASN A 238 7.74 -18.48 -34.92
C ASN A 238 8.70 -18.45 -36.13
N THR A 239 8.25 -17.97 -37.29
CA THR A 239 9.10 -17.87 -38.48
C THR A 239 10.15 -16.78 -38.31
N VAL A 240 9.76 -15.61 -37.80
CA VAL A 240 10.66 -14.46 -37.60
C VAL A 240 11.62 -14.68 -36.42
N GLY A 241 11.17 -15.30 -35.34
CA GLY A 241 12.01 -15.60 -34.18
C GLY A 241 13.17 -16.56 -34.51
N ASN A 242 12.94 -17.54 -35.41
CA ASN A 242 13.97 -18.50 -35.81
C ASN A 242 15.07 -17.89 -36.69
N THR A 243 14.80 -16.79 -37.41
CA THR A 243 15.80 -16.11 -38.24
C THR A 243 16.83 -15.27 -37.47
N GLN A 244 16.67 -15.08 -36.16
CA GLN A 244 17.67 -14.37 -35.34
C GLN A 244 18.72 -15.29 -34.70
N TYR A 245 18.58 -16.62 -34.84
CA TYR A 245 19.52 -17.61 -34.29
C TYR A 245 20.27 -18.44 -35.37
N THR A 246 20.25 -17.99 -36.63
CA THR A 246 21.02 -18.53 -37.77
C THR A 246 21.92 -17.47 -38.37
#